data_AF-A0AAN1XXD4-F1
#
_entry.id   AF-A0AAN1XXD4-F1
#
_cell.length_a   1.000
_cell.length_b   1.000
_cell.length_c   1.000
_cell.angle_alpha   90.00
_cell.angle_beta   90.00
_cell.angle_gamma   90.00
#
_symmetry.space_group_name_H-M   'P 1'
#
loop_
_entity.id
_entity.type
_entity.pdbx_description
1 polymer ?
#
loop_
_entity_poly.entity_id
_entity_poly.type
_entity_poly.pdbx_seq_one_letter_code
_entity_poly.pdbx_strand_id
1 'polypeptide(L)'
;MSLLTVHLYVAFVVAALAVFAVWRRPERRITLYVVTLQIALGVILVVQGLRAPSLHYALGVLGWAGYMAANALAKRPGRKNAVLAIAGISSLLILIGYYIGMHAVKTGGG
;
A
#
# COMPACT_ATOMS: atom_id res chain seq x y z
N MET A 1 20.50 -11.00 0.51
CA MET A 1 19.30 -10.47 -0.19
C MET A 1 19.45 -8.97 -0.35
N SER A 2 19.13 -8.41 -1.52
CA SER A 2 19.15 -6.95 -1.69
C SER A 2 17.93 -6.31 -1.02
N LEU A 3 18.03 -5.03 -0.64
CA LEU A 3 16.91 -4.27 -0.10
C LEU A 3 15.73 -4.22 -1.08
N LEU A 4 16.02 -4.14 -2.39
CA LEU A 4 15.02 -4.19 -3.44
C LEU A 4 14.24 -5.52 -3.40
N THR A 5 14.92 -6.66 -3.26
CA THR A 5 14.25 -7.96 -3.15
C THR A 5 13.32 -8.01 -1.93
N VAL A 6 13.77 -7.49 -0.78
CA VAL A 6 12.93 -7.40 0.43
C VAL A 6 11.70 -6.53 0.16
N HIS A 7 11.88 -5.36 -0.46
CA HIS A 7 10.79 -4.45 -0.82
C HIS A 7 9.77 -5.10 -1.76
N LEU A 8 10.20 -5.95 -2.70
CA LEU A 8 9.28 -6.67 -3.59
C LEU A 8 8.49 -7.76 -2.86
N TYR A 9 9.11 -8.50 -1.94
CA TYR A 9 8.38 -9.46 -1.12
C TYR A 9 7.35 -8.78 -0.21
N VAL A 10 7.72 -7.66 0.41
CA VAL A 10 6.76 -6.88 1.22
C VAL A 10 5.66 -6.29 0.33
N ALA A 11 5.97 -5.85 -0.90
CA ALA A 11 4.97 -5.39 -1.87
C ALA A 11 3.91 -6.46 -2.17
N PHE A 12 4.34 -7.71 -2.37
CA PHE A 12 3.43 -8.83 -2.57
C PHE A 12 2.53 -9.08 -1.35
N VAL A 13 3.11 -9.03 -0.14
CA VAL A 13 2.34 -9.16 1.11
C VAL A 13 1.32 -8.02 1.24
N VAL A 14 1.70 -6.78 0.94
CA VAL A 14 0.80 -5.62 0.93
C VAL A 14 -0.35 -5.84 -0.05
N ALA A 15 -0.07 -6.31 -1.27
CA ALA A 15 -1.10 -6.58 -2.27
C ALA A 15 -2.06 -7.68 -1.80
N ALA A 16 -1.56 -8.77 -1.21
CA ALA A 16 -2.39 -9.83 -0.66
C ALA A 16 -3.27 -9.32 0.49
N LEU A 17 -2.71 -8.54 1.40
CA LEU A 17 -3.47 -7.93 2.51
C LEU A 17 -4.52 -6.94 2.01
N ALA A 18 -4.26 -6.19 0.94
CA ALA A 18 -5.22 -5.29 0.34
C ALA A 18 -6.45 -6.02 -0.24
N VAL A 19 -6.29 -7.28 -0.67
CA VAL A 19 -7.39 -8.13 -1.14
C VAL A 19 -8.11 -8.80 0.02
N PHE A 20 -7.37 -9.41 0.94
CA PHE A 20 -7.93 -10.34 1.92
C PHE A 20 -8.18 -9.73 3.31
N ALA A 21 -7.44 -8.70 3.70
CA ALA A 21 -7.34 -8.22 5.08
C ALA A 21 -7.86 -6.78 5.26
N VAL A 22 -9.02 -6.48 4.67
CA VAL A 22 -9.61 -5.12 4.71
C VAL A 22 -11.00 -5.05 5.35
N TRP A 23 -11.57 -6.21 5.64
CA TRP A 23 -12.95 -6.35 6.08
C TRP A 23 -13.10 -5.99 7.55
N ARG A 24 -12.17 -6.45 8.39
CA ARG A 24 -12.20 -6.19 9.83
C ARG A 24 -11.21 -5.10 10.23
N ARG A 25 -11.51 -4.41 11.34
CA ARG A 25 -10.66 -3.35 11.89
C ARG A 25 -9.23 -3.82 12.23
N PRO A 26 -9.00 -4.96 12.92
CA PRO A 26 -7.64 -5.42 13.20
C PRO A 26 -6.85 -5.71 11.92
N GLU A 27 -7.49 -6.35 10.94
CA GLU A 27 -6.91 -6.66 9.63
C GLU A 27 -6.48 -5.38 8.89
N ARG A 28 -7.38 -4.38 8.77
CA ARG A 28 -7.04 -3.07 8.19
C ARG A 28 -5.88 -2.38 8.88
N ARG A 29 -5.71 -2.59 10.19
CA ARG A 29 -4.61 -1.99 10.95
C ARG A 29 -3.29 -2.70 10.65
N ILE A 30 -3.31 -4.01 10.49
CA ILE A 30 -2.15 -4.78 10.01
C ILE A 30 -1.77 -4.31 8.61
N THR A 31 -2.73 -4.24 7.68
CA THR A 31 -2.49 -3.74 6.32
C THR A 31 -1.88 -2.34 6.32
N LEU A 32 -2.40 -1.42 7.14
CA LEU A 32 -1.82 -0.09 7.31
C LEU A 32 -0.35 -0.13 7.75
N TYR A 33 0.01 -0.96 8.73
CA TYR A 33 1.40 -1.07 9.19
C TYR A 33 2.33 -1.65 8.13
N VAL A 34 1.89 -2.68 7.40
CA VAL A 34 2.70 -3.27 6.34
C VAL A 34 2.86 -2.30 5.17
N VAL A 35 1.82 -1.55 4.79
CA VAL A 35 1.91 -0.47 3.79
C VAL A 35 2.87 0.62 4.27
N THR A 36 2.84 0.97 5.56
CA THR A 36 3.77 1.95 6.14
C THR A 36 5.22 1.49 6.01
N LEU A 37 5.49 0.22 6.34
CA LEU A 37 6.81 -0.39 6.15
C LEU A 37 7.21 -0.38 4.67
N GLN A 38 6.29 -0.70 3.76
CA GLN A 38 6.55 -0.69 2.32
C GLN A 38 6.98 0.70 1.84
N ILE A 39 6.28 1.75 2.27
CA ILE A 39 6.63 3.14 1.93
C ILE A 39 8.01 3.50 2.52
N ALA A 40 8.27 3.15 3.78
CA ALA A 40 9.57 3.43 4.40
C ALA A 40 10.74 2.77 3.64
N LEU A 41 10.59 1.49 3.26
CA LEU A 41 11.56 0.79 2.42
C LEU A 41 11.71 1.45 1.05
N GLY A 42 10.60 1.88 0.45
CA GLY A 42 10.60 2.60 -0.83
C GLY A 42 11.37 3.92 -0.77
N VAL A 43 11.23 4.69 0.32
CA VAL A 43 12.01 5.93 0.54
C VAL A 43 13.50 5.62 0.59
N ILE A 44 13.92 4.56 1.28
CA ILE A 44 15.35 4.17 1.34
C ILE A 44 15.87 3.82 -0.06
N LEU A 45 15.09 3.07 -0.85
CA LEU A 45 15.47 2.72 -2.24
C LEU A 45 15.61 3.96 -3.13
N VAL A 46 14.72 4.95 -2.97
CA VAL A 46 14.81 6.24 -3.69
C VAL A 46 16.09 6.99 -3.32
N VAL A 47 16.46 7.01 -2.03
CA VAL A 47 17.72 7.61 -1.56
C VAL A 47 18.94 6.87 -2.13
N GLN A 48 18.84 5.56 -2.33
CA GLN A 48 19.86 4.73 -2.99
C GLN A 48 19.90 4.90 -4.52
N GLY A 49 19.04 5.76 -5.09
CA GLY A 49 19.00 6.07 -6.51
C GLY A 49 18.04 5.21 -7.33
N LEU A 50 17.37 4.22 -6.73
CA LEU A 50 16.38 3.39 -7.41
C LEU A 50 15.06 4.15 -7.54
N ARG A 51 14.67 4.43 -8.77
CA ARG A 51 13.46 5.20 -9.07
C ARG A 51 12.38 4.33 -9.70
N ALA A 52 11.16 4.78 -9.54
CA ALA A 52 9.96 4.24 -10.14
C ALA A 52 9.14 5.42 -10.70
N PRO A 53 8.15 5.16 -11.58
CA PRO A 53 7.25 6.20 -12.05
C PRO A 53 6.58 6.96 -10.89
N SER A 54 6.43 8.28 -11.01
CA SER A 54 5.87 9.13 -9.96
C SER A 54 4.48 8.67 -9.47
N LEU A 55 3.68 8.12 -10.38
CA LEU A 55 2.37 7.53 -10.08
C LEU A 55 2.45 6.39 -9.06
N HIS A 56 3.50 5.58 -9.06
CA HIS A 56 3.68 4.51 -8.07
C HIS A 56 3.71 5.07 -6.65
N TYR A 57 4.48 6.14 -6.42
CA TYR A 57 4.58 6.79 -5.11
C TYR A 57 3.27 7.44 -4.70
N ALA A 58 2.64 8.17 -5.61
CA ALA A 58 1.37 8.86 -5.33
C ALA A 58 0.27 7.87 -4.93
N LEU A 59 0.14 6.76 -5.66
CA LEU A 59 -0.85 5.72 -5.37
C LEU A 59 -0.58 5.04 -4.02
N GLY A 60 0.69 4.75 -3.70
CA GLY A 60 1.09 4.19 -2.42
C GLY A 60 0.68 5.08 -1.24
N VAL A 61 0.98 6.38 -1.33
CA VAL A 61 0.65 7.37 -0.28
C VAL A 61 -0.86 7.58 -0.16
N LEU A 62 -1.59 7.69 -1.29
CA LEU A 62 -3.04 7.85 -1.27
C LEU A 62 -3.75 6.62 -0.68
N GLY A 63 -3.32 5.42 -1.06
CA GLY A 63 -3.82 4.18 -0.47
C GLY A 63 -3.57 4.12 1.03
N TRP A 64 -2.36 4.46 1.48
CA TRP A 64 -2.00 4.54 2.89
C TRP A 64 -2.87 5.55 3.67
N ALA A 65 -3.06 6.76 3.14
CA ALA A 65 -3.89 7.79 3.75
C ALA A 65 -5.36 7.33 3.87
N GLY A 66 -5.87 6.64 2.86
CA GLY A 66 -7.21 6.06 2.90
C GLY A 66 -7.35 4.97 3.97
N TYR A 67 -6.35 4.10 4.17
CA TYR A 67 -6.34 3.16 5.29
C TYR A 67 -6.31 3.85 6.66
N MET A 68 -5.57 4.94 6.81
CA MET A 68 -5.61 5.75 8.04
C MET A 68 -7.01 6.31 8.28
N ALA A 69 -7.63 6.89 7.25
CA ALA A 69 -8.98 7.44 7.32
C ALA A 69 -10.01 6.36 7.67
N ALA A 70 -9.96 5.18 7.05
CA ALA A 70 -10.84 4.06 7.34
C ALA A 70 -10.69 3.57 8.79
N ASN A 71 -9.47 3.48 9.30
CA ASN A 71 -9.21 3.09 10.69
C ASN A 71 -9.67 4.14 11.71
N ALA A 72 -9.52 5.43 11.40
CA ALA A 72 -10.02 6.52 12.22
C ALA A 72 -11.55 6.54 12.25
N LEU A 73 -12.19 6.39 11.08
CA LEU A 73 -13.64 6.40 10.94
C LEU A 73 -14.31 5.18 11.59
N ALA A 74 -13.63 4.03 11.60
CA ALA A 74 -14.11 2.81 12.26
C ALA A 74 -14.28 2.95 13.80
N LYS A 75 -13.79 4.02 14.42
CA LYS A 75 -14.06 4.34 15.83
C LYS A 75 -15.45 4.96 16.05
N ARG A 76 -16.09 5.47 15.00
CA ARG A 76 -17.39 6.14 15.08
C ARG A 76 -18.53 5.14 14.81
N PRO A 77 -19.58 5.10 15.65
CA PRO A 77 -20.73 4.24 15.42
C PRO A 77 -21.47 4.63 14.13
N GLY A 78 -22.09 3.65 13.46
CA GLY A 78 -22.92 3.87 12.27
C GLY A 78 -22.18 4.11 10.94
N ARG A 79 -20.84 4.08 10.90
CA ARG A 79 -20.05 4.42 9.69
C ARG A 79 -19.49 3.21 8.93
N LYS A 80 -20.02 2.00 9.14
CA LYS A 80 -19.47 0.75 8.57
C LYS A 80 -19.32 0.78 7.05
N ASN A 81 -20.34 1.25 6.32
CA ASN A 81 -20.32 1.28 4.84
C ASN A 81 -19.27 2.25 4.31
N ALA A 82 -19.16 3.44 4.90
CA ALA A 82 -18.14 4.42 4.53
C ALA A 82 -16.72 3.89 4.80
N VAL A 83 -16.51 3.20 5.92
CA VAL A 83 -15.22 2.55 6.24
C VAL A 83 -14.85 1.52 5.17
N LEU A 84 -15.79 0.66 4.77
CA LEU A 84 -15.54 -0.36 3.75
C LEU A 84 -15.30 0.26 2.37
N ALA A 85 -16.06 1.30 1.99
CA ALA A 85 -15.86 2.00 0.73
C ALA A 85 -14.47 2.64 0.65
N ILE A 86 -14.06 3.37 1.69
CA ILE A 86 -12.73 4.00 1.76
C ILE A 86 -11.64 2.93 1.73
N ALA A 87 -11.77 1.86 2.51
CA ALA A 87 -10.79 0.77 2.53
C ALA A 87 -10.69 0.08 1.17
N GLY A 88 -11.82 -0.17 0.50
CA GLY A 88 -11.87 -0.77 -0.83
C GLY A 88 -11.20 0.09 -1.91
N ILE A 89 -11.48 1.40 -1.93
CA ILE A 89 -10.80 2.35 -2.83
C ILE A 89 -9.30 2.35 -2.53
N SER A 90 -8.92 2.37 -1.26
CA SER A 90 -7.50 2.34 -0.83
C SER A 90 -6.81 1.07 -1.30
N SER A 91 -7.47 -0.09 -1.22
CA SER A 91 -6.96 -1.36 -1.75
C SER A 91 -6.73 -1.30 -3.25
N LEU A 92 -7.68 -0.75 -4.00
CA LEU A 92 -7.53 -0.61 -5.46
C LEU A 92 -6.32 0.26 -5.81
N LEU A 93 -6.13 1.39 -5.12
CA LEU A 93 -4.97 2.25 -5.32
C LEU A 93 -3.65 1.51 -5.04
N ILE A 94 -3.59 0.75 -3.94
CA ILE A 94 -2.43 -0.08 -3.60
C ILE A 94 -2.16 -1.15 -4.67
N LEU A 95 -3.19 -1.82 -5.18
CA LEU A 95 -3.06 -2.86 -6.20
C LEU A 95 -2.58 -2.27 -7.54
N ILE A 96 -3.08 -1.10 -7.94
CA ILE A 96 -2.61 -0.39 -9.13
C ILE A 96 -1.14 0.04 -8.92
N GLY A 97 -0.81 0.59 -7.75
CA GLY A 97 0.57 0.95 -7.40
C GLY A 97 1.53 -0.25 -7.46
N TYR A 98 1.10 -1.40 -6.94
CA TYR A 98 1.84 -2.68 -7.02
C TYR A 98 2.07 -3.10 -8.48
N TYR A 99 1.03 -3.07 -9.31
CA TYR A 99 1.15 -3.39 -10.74
C TYR A 99 2.17 -2.50 -11.44
N ILE A 100 2.10 -1.18 -11.24
CA ILE A 100 3.04 -0.22 -11.84
C ILE A 100 4.47 -0.48 -11.35
N GLY A 101 4.66 -0.73 -10.05
CA GLY A 101 5.97 -1.02 -9.47
C GLY A 101 6.59 -2.30 -10.05
N MET A 102 5.81 -3.38 -10.15
CA MET A 102 6.26 -4.63 -10.74
C MET A 102 6.56 -4.49 -12.24
N HIS A 103 5.77 -3.70 -12.96
CA HIS A 103 6.02 -3.41 -14.37
C HIS A 103 7.34 -2.65 -14.54
N ALA A 104 7.59 -1.62 -13.73
CA ALA A 104 8.84 -0.85 -13.77
C ALA A 104 10.08 -1.74 -13.56
N VAL A 105 10.03 -2.68 -12.61
CA VAL A 105 11.11 -3.65 -12.40
C VAL A 105 11.30 -4.58 -13.61
N LYS A 106 10.21 -5.06 -14.22
CA LYS A 106 10.28 -5.96 -15.39
C LYS A 106 10.80 -5.28 -16.64
N THR A 107 10.48 -4.00 -16.85
CA THR A 107 10.88 -3.25 -18.04
C THR A 107 12.20 -2.49 -17.86
N GLY A 108 12.92 -2.69 -16.75
CA GLY A 108 14.16 -1.97 -16.44
C GLY A 108 13.94 -0.45 -16.27
N GLY A 109 12.73 -0.05 -15.91
CA GLY A 109 12.30 1.34 -15.92
C GLY A 109 12.81 2.12 -14.73
N GLY A 110 13.85 2.93 -14.98
CA GLY A 110 14.35 4.00 -14.10
C GLY A 110 15.85 4.00 -13.98
#